data_AF-A0A2E3ZAX7-F1
#
_entry.id   AF-A0A2E3ZAX7-F1
#
_cell.length_a   1.000
_cell.length_b   1.000
_cell.length_c   1.000
_cell.angle_alpha   90.00
_cell.angle_beta   90.00
_cell.angle_gamma   90.00
#
_symmetry.space_group_name_H-M   'P 1'
#
loop_
_entity.id
_entity.type
_entity.pdbx_description
1 polymer ?
#
loop_
_entity_poly.entity_id
_entity_poly.type
_entity_poly.pdbx_seq_one_letter_code
_entity_poly.pdbx_strand_id
1 'polypeptide(L)'
;MADQLKLRGDLLNIVTITLNRIFLRTVIVVVLGISNRIAAMIIARPNIHPKGLAAQFIRVTCRLLGLVAAAVLFLEGGRQLGIPITTLLAGAGVGGLAFAMAAQDTLKTLFGSMTIFFDKPYRVGERIVTKDYGGVVEEIGLRSTRIRLLTGHQATIPNEDMARSDIENIGRRHYIRRCTNVALEHNTPPEKV
;
A
#
# COMPACT_ATOMS: atom_id res chain seq x y z
N MET A 1 -5.94 60.92 -29.86
CA MET A 1 -5.31 60.76 -28.52
C MET A 1 -5.94 59.60 -27.72
N ALA A 2 -6.21 58.44 -28.35
CA ALA A 2 -6.89 57.31 -27.67
C ALA A 2 -6.05 56.01 -27.59
N ASP A 3 -4.85 55.98 -28.18
CA ASP A 3 -3.98 54.79 -28.19
C ASP A 3 -2.92 54.74 -27.06
N GLN A 4 -2.75 55.83 -26.30
CA GLN A 4 -1.76 55.86 -25.21
C GLN A 4 -2.27 55.29 -23.88
N LEU A 5 -3.59 55.06 -23.73
CA LEU A 5 -4.16 54.54 -22.48
C LEU A 5 -4.21 53.00 -22.40
N LYS A 6 -4.14 52.27 -23.52
CA LYS A 6 -4.14 50.79 -23.53
C LYS A 6 -2.78 50.18 -23.23
N LEU A 7 -1.69 50.87 -23.58
CA LEU A 7 -0.31 50.40 -23.34
C LEU A 7 -0.01 50.14 -21.86
N ARG A 8 -0.57 50.95 -20.93
CA ARG A 8 -0.35 50.78 -19.49
C ARG A 8 -1.06 49.56 -18.91
N GLY A 9 -2.23 49.19 -19.45
CA GLY A 9 -2.99 48.02 -19.00
C GLY A 9 -2.36 46.70 -19.46
N ASP A 10 -1.93 46.64 -20.72
CA ASP A 10 -1.30 45.43 -21.28
C ASP A 10 0.08 45.17 -20.67
N LEU A 11 0.87 46.22 -20.44
CA LEU A 11 2.16 46.10 -19.73
C LEU A 11 1.99 45.62 -18.29
N LEU A 12 1.00 46.15 -17.54
CA LEU A 12 0.73 45.68 -16.18
C LEU A 12 0.25 44.22 -16.15
N ASN A 13 -0.56 43.80 -17.12
CA ASN A 13 -1.00 42.41 -17.24
C ASN A 13 0.15 41.46 -17.58
N ILE A 14 1.02 41.81 -18.54
CA ILE A 14 2.20 41.03 -18.91
C ILE A 14 3.16 40.92 -17.72
N VAL A 15 3.39 42.02 -17.00
CA VAL A 15 4.23 42.04 -15.79
C VAL A 15 3.63 41.16 -14.70
N THR A 16 2.32 41.26 -14.43
CA THR A 16 1.65 40.49 -13.38
C THR A 16 1.65 38.98 -13.70
N ILE A 17 1.38 38.59 -14.94
CA ILE A 17 1.42 37.18 -15.38
C ILE A 17 2.84 36.63 -15.24
N THR A 18 3.85 37.39 -15.64
CA THR A 18 5.27 36.97 -15.56
C THR A 18 5.74 36.85 -14.11
N LEU A 19 5.40 37.82 -13.26
CA LEU A 19 5.67 37.77 -11.81
C LEU A 19 5.03 36.55 -11.18
N ASN A 20 3.77 36.26 -11.51
CA ASN A 20 3.06 35.14 -10.93
C ASN A 20 3.62 33.78 -11.36
N ARG A 21 4.11 33.66 -12.61
CA ARG A 21 4.85 32.47 -13.06
C ARG A 21 6.13 32.23 -12.26
N ILE A 22 6.89 33.29 -11.99
CA ILE A 22 8.12 33.23 -11.21
C ILE A 22 7.80 32.87 -9.75
N PHE A 23 6.78 33.50 -9.18
CA PHE A 23 6.31 33.21 -7.82
C PHE A 23 5.91 31.75 -7.66
N LEU A 24 5.07 31.23 -8.56
CA LEU A 24 4.62 29.84 -8.54
C LEU A 24 5.77 28.84 -8.65
N ARG A 25 6.71 29.06 -9.58
CA ARG A 25 7.92 28.23 -9.71
C ARG A 25 8.77 28.24 -8.44
N THR A 26 8.93 29.42 -7.84
CA THR A 26 9.71 29.59 -6.61
C THR A 26 9.05 28.83 -5.46
N VAL A 27 7.74 28.96 -5.27
CA VAL A 27 6.99 28.24 -4.24
C VAL A 27 7.12 26.72 -4.42
N ILE A 28 7.00 26.20 -5.64
CA ILE A 28 7.15 24.75 -5.92
C ILE A 28 8.57 24.26 -5.55
N VAL A 29 9.61 24.99 -5.97
CA VAL A 29 11.00 24.63 -5.66
C VAL A 29 11.25 24.69 -4.15
N VAL A 30 10.70 25.69 -3.46
CA VAL A 30 10.78 25.82 -2.00
C VAL A 30 10.11 24.63 -1.32
N VAL A 31 8.91 24.23 -1.75
CA VAL A 31 8.18 23.10 -1.15
C VAL A 31 8.93 21.77 -1.36
N LEU A 32 9.45 21.53 -2.55
CA LEU A 32 10.29 20.35 -2.82
C LEU A 32 11.60 20.40 -2.02
N GLY A 33 12.18 21.59 -1.88
CA GLY A 33 13.35 21.84 -1.04
C GLY A 33 13.08 21.54 0.43
N ILE A 34 11.97 22.04 0.98
CA ILE A 34 11.51 21.81 2.35
C ILE A 34 11.26 20.33 2.59
N SER A 35 10.55 19.65 1.69
CA SER A 35 10.33 18.20 1.77
C SER A 35 11.66 17.43 1.87
N ASN A 36 12.64 17.76 1.01
CA ASN A 36 13.97 17.14 1.06
C ASN A 36 14.76 17.51 2.32
N ARG A 37 14.61 18.74 2.83
CA ARG A 37 15.25 19.22 4.06
C ARG A 37 14.67 18.54 5.30
N ILE A 38 13.35 18.37 5.37
CA ILE A 38 12.67 17.61 6.41
C ILE A 38 13.17 16.16 6.40
N ALA A 39 13.24 15.53 5.22
CA ALA A 39 13.79 14.19 5.09
C ALA A 39 15.23 14.11 5.63
N ALA A 40 16.10 15.05 5.23
CA ALA A 40 17.47 15.11 5.70
C ALA A 40 17.56 15.36 7.23
N MET A 41 16.70 16.20 7.79
CA MET A 41 16.65 16.51 9.22
C MET A 41 16.20 15.30 10.06
N ILE A 42 15.25 14.50 9.55
CA ILE A 42 14.82 13.27 10.20
C ILE A 42 15.94 12.23 10.14
N ILE A 43 16.61 12.08 8.98
CA ILE A 43 17.69 11.11 8.78
C ILE A 43 18.96 11.48 9.57
N ALA A 44 19.21 12.76 9.83
CA ALA A 44 20.36 13.22 10.61
C ALA A 44 20.28 12.88 12.12
N ARG A 45 19.18 12.27 12.58
CA ARG A 45 19.06 11.80 13.96
C ARG A 45 19.96 10.58 14.22
N PRO A 46 20.67 10.51 15.37
CA PRO A 46 21.72 9.52 15.64
C PRO A 46 21.24 8.05 15.61
N ASN A 47 19.94 7.79 15.77
CA ASN A 47 19.36 6.45 15.72
C ASN A 47 19.10 5.91 14.29
N ILE A 48 19.35 6.69 13.24
CA ILE A 48 19.06 6.28 11.86
C ILE A 48 20.38 6.14 11.10
N HIS A 49 20.75 4.91 10.75
CA HIS A 49 21.88 4.70 9.85
C HIS A 49 21.56 5.31 8.48
N PRO A 50 22.39 6.23 7.95
CA PRO A 50 22.07 7.01 6.76
C PRO A 50 21.94 6.16 5.48
N LYS A 51 22.49 4.95 5.48
CA LYS A 51 22.34 3.93 4.43
C LYS A 51 21.40 2.77 4.81
N GLY A 52 20.74 2.86 5.96
CA GLY A 52 19.76 1.87 6.40
C GLY A 52 18.46 1.95 5.61
N LEU A 53 17.74 0.84 5.52
CA LEU A 53 16.42 0.75 4.87
C LEU A 53 15.45 1.83 5.36
N ALA A 54 15.45 2.12 6.67
CA ALA A 54 14.61 3.17 7.26
C ALA A 54 14.89 4.57 6.68
N ALA A 55 16.16 4.93 6.46
CA ALA A 55 16.52 6.21 5.85
C ALA A 55 16.04 6.30 4.39
N GLN A 56 16.08 5.19 3.66
CA GLN A 56 15.59 5.11 2.30
C GLN A 56 14.06 5.26 2.24
N PHE A 57 13.32 4.58 3.12
CA PHE A 57 11.87 4.75 3.24
C PHE A 57 11.49 6.20 3.58
N ILE A 58 12.14 6.81 4.57
CA ILE A 58 11.88 8.20 4.95
C ILE A 58 12.12 9.15 3.77
N ARG A 59 13.22 8.98 3.04
CA ARG A 59 13.55 9.82 1.89
C ARG A 59 12.52 9.68 0.78
N VAL A 60 12.12 8.45 0.45
CA VAL A 60 11.13 8.18 -0.60
C VAL A 60 9.77 8.74 -0.20
N THR A 61 9.31 8.48 1.03
CA THR A 61 8.01 8.94 1.51
C THR A 61 7.94 10.47 1.59
N CYS A 62 8.93 11.15 2.17
CA CYS A 62 8.95 12.61 2.20
C CYS A 62 8.97 13.21 0.79
N ARG A 63 9.74 12.64 -0.13
CA ARG A 63 9.82 13.12 -1.52
C ARG A 63 8.51 12.93 -2.27
N LEU A 64 7.83 11.80 -2.07
CA LEU A 64 6.49 11.56 -2.61
C LEU A 64 5.48 12.58 -2.07
N LEU A 65 5.46 12.82 -0.76
CA LEU A 65 4.61 13.84 -0.15
C LEU A 65 4.90 15.24 -0.68
N GLY A 66 6.18 15.58 -0.86
CA GLY A 66 6.61 16.85 -1.45
C GLY A 66 6.13 17.02 -2.90
N LEU A 67 6.19 15.95 -3.70
CA LEU A 67 5.68 15.92 -5.07
C LEU A 67 4.16 16.12 -5.12
N VAL A 68 3.41 15.46 -4.25
CA VAL A 68 1.96 15.63 -4.15
C VAL A 68 1.60 17.06 -3.75
N ALA A 69 2.25 17.60 -2.72
CA ALA A 69 2.05 18.99 -2.30
C ALA A 69 2.37 20.00 -3.41
N ALA A 70 3.48 19.79 -4.13
CA ALA A 70 3.87 20.61 -5.28
C ALA A 70 2.83 20.54 -6.41
N ALA A 71 2.29 19.35 -6.70
CA ALA A 71 1.25 19.18 -7.71
C ALA A 71 -0.04 19.93 -7.33
N VAL A 72 -0.47 19.86 -6.06
CA VAL A 72 -1.64 20.58 -5.55
C VAL A 72 -1.44 22.10 -5.67
N LEU A 73 -0.27 22.61 -5.26
CA LEU A 73 0.04 24.04 -5.37
C LEU A 73 0.13 24.51 -6.83
N PHE A 74 0.63 23.65 -7.72
CA PHE A 74 0.64 23.92 -9.15
C PHE A 74 -0.79 24.02 -9.72
N LEU A 75 -1.68 23.11 -9.33
CA LEU A 75 -3.09 23.14 -9.73
C LEU A 75 -3.79 24.42 -9.25
N GLU A 76 -3.60 24.81 -7.98
CA GLU A 76 -4.26 25.99 -7.41
C GLU A 76 -3.73 27.29 -8.04
N GLY A 77 -2.42 27.44 -8.16
CA GLY A 77 -1.82 28.63 -8.75
C GLY A 77 -1.89 28.67 -10.28
N GLY A 78 -2.13 27.53 -10.94
CA GLY A 78 -2.41 27.43 -12.37
C GLY A 78 -3.68 28.19 -12.79
N ARG A 79 -4.62 28.44 -11.86
CA ARG A 79 -5.83 29.27 -12.07
C ARG A 79 -5.48 30.63 -12.64
N GLN A 80 -4.43 31.23 -12.07
CA GLN A 80 -4.02 32.59 -12.36
C GLN A 80 -3.23 32.70 -13.69
N LEU A 81 -2.88 31.57 -14.30
CA LEU A 81 -2.17 31.48 -15.57
C LEU A 81 -3.10 31.21 -16.76
N GLY A 82 -4.42 31.19 -16.53
CA GLY A 82 -5.42 30.89 -17.55
C GLY A 82 -5.37 29.43 -18.03
N ILE A 83 -4.72 28.54 -17.29
CA ILE A 83 -4.66 27.12 -17.63
C ILE A 83 -6.00 26.49 -17.26
N PRO A 84 -6.67 25.75 -18.16
CA PRO A 84 -7.92 25.08 -17.85
C PRO A 84 -7.66 23.92 -16.88
N ILE A 85 -7.86 24.18 -15.59
CA ILE A 85 -7.66 23.19 -14.54
C ILE A 85 -8.58 22.01 -14.71
N THR A 86 -9.77 22.21 -15.28
CA THR A 86 -10.70 21.12 -15.60
C THR A 86 -10.03 20.06 -16.49
N THR A 87 -9.27 20.48 -17.50
CA THR A 87 -8.52 19.57 -18.39
C THR A 87 -7.35 18.89 -17.65
N LEU A 88 -6.59 19.64 -16.85
CA LEU A 88 -5.50 19.08 -16.04
C LEU A 88 -6.01 18.06 -15.02
N LEU A 89 -7.11 18.37 -14.34
CA LEU A 89 -7.73 17.53 -13.33
C LEU A 89 -8.33 16.28 -13.96
N ALA A 90 -8.94 16.40 -15.14
CA ALA A 90 -9.42 15.26 -15.92
C ALA A 90 -8.25 14.32 -16.30
N GLY A 91 -7.15 14.87 -16.82
CA GLY A 91 -5.94 14.11 -17.14
C GLY A 91 -5.28 13.47 -15.92
N ALA A 92 -5.17 14.21 -14.81
CA ALA A 92 -4.66 13.70 -13.54
C ALA A 92 -5.56 12.61 -12.95
N GLY A 93 -6.89 12.69 -13.15
CA GLY A 93 -7.84 11.66 -12.74
C GLY A 93 -7.59 10.34 -13.47
N VAL A 94 -7.47 10.37 -14.80
CA VAL A 94 -7.17 9.18 -15.61
C VAL A 94 -5.79 8.63 -15.28
N GLY A 95 -4.78 9.49 -15.17
CA GLY A 95 -3.43 9.09 -14.76
C GLY A 95 -3.37 8.50 -13.34
N GLY A 96 -4.16 9.06 -12.42
CA GLY A 96 -4.30 8.56 -11.05
C GLY A 96 -4.97 7.20 -10.98
N LEU A 97 -6.00 6.95 -11.80
CA LEU A 97 -6.63 5.64 -11.93
C LEU A 97 -5.64 4.60 -12.47
N ALA A 98 -4.89 4.93 -13.54
CA ALA A 98 -3.86 4.05 -14.07
C ALA A 98 -2.79 3.71 -13.03
N PHE A 99 -2.34 4.70 -12.25
CA PHE A 99 -1.41 4.49 -11.14
C PHE A 99 -2.00 3.60 -10.04
N ALA A 100 -3.26 3.81 -9.66
CA ALA A 100 -3.95 3.01 -8.66
C ALA A 100 -4.09 1.54 -9.10
N MET A 101 -4.39 1.31 -10.38
CA MET A 101 -4.42 -0.03 -10.96
C MET A 101 -3.04 -0.70 -10.91
N ALA A 102 -1.98 0.03 -11.25
CA ALA A 102 -0.61 -0.49 -11.17
C ALA A 102 -0.17 -0.81 -9.71
N ALA A 103 -0.65 -0.03 -8.74
CA ALA A 103 -0.34 -0.25 -7.32
C ALA A 103 -1.21 -1.32 -6.64
N GLN A 104 -2.27 -1.80 -7.30
CA GLN A 104 -3.31 -2.61 -6.69
C GLN A 104 -2.77 -3.90 -6.03
N ASP A 105 -1.87 -4.62 -6.69
CA ASP A 105 -1.34 -5.89 -6.18
C ASP A 105 -0.44 -5.70 -4.95
N THR A 106 0.35 -4.61 -4.94
CA THR A 106 1.15 -4.26 -3.76
C THR A 106 0.24 -3.95 -2.57
N LEU A 107 -0.85 -3.22 -2.80
CA LEU A 107 -1.83 -2.91 -1.76
C LEU A 107 -2.53 -4.17 -1.24
N LYS A 108 -2.93 -5.10 -2.12
CA LYS A 108 -3.55 -6.38 -1.73
C LYS A 108 -2.64 -7.19 -0.80
N THR A 109 -1.35 -7.31 -1.11
CA THR A 109 -0.38 -7.98 -0.24
C THR A 109 -0.28 -7.28 1.12
N LEU A 110 -0.16 -5.95 1.15
CA LEU A 110 -0.04 -5.19 2.40
C LEU A 110 -1.27 -5.35 3.28
N PHE A 111 -2.46 -5.25 2.70
CA PHE A 111 -3.72 -5.48 3.43
C PHE A 111 -3.84 -6.93 3.91
N GLY A 112 -3.44 -7.92 3.09
CA GLY A 112 -3.42 -9.33 3.49
C GLY A 112 -2.56 -9.57 4.74
N SER A 113 -1.34 -9.04 4.75
CA SER A 113 -0.45 -9.11 5.92
C SER A 113 -1.04 -8.42 7.15
N MET A 114 -1.68 -7.27 6.95
CA MET A 114 -2.30 -6.48 8.01
C MET A 114 -3.49 -7.20 8.65
N THR A 115 -4.36 -7.80 7.84
CA THR A 115 -5.49 -8.63 8.31
C THR A 115 -4.99 -9.82 9.13
N ILE A 116 -3.98 -10.54 8.65
CA ILE A 116 -3.40 -11.67 9.40
C ILE A 116 -2.83 -11.19 10.75
N PHE A 117 -2.17 -10.03 10.78
CA PHE A 117 -1.58 -9.47 12.00
C PHE A 117 -2.62 -9.01 13.03
N PHE A 118 -3.69 -8.32 12.59
CA PHE A 118 -4.72 -7.80 13.48
C PHE A 118 -5.69 -8.89 13.93
N ASP A 119 -6.24 -9.67 12.99
CA ASP A 119 -7.30 -10.64 13.30
C ASP A 119 -6.73 -11.96 13.84
N LYS A 120 -5.44 -12.24 13.56
CA LYS A 120 -4.71 -13.44 13.99
C LYS A 120 -5.53 -14.74 13.81
N PRO A 121 -6.05 -15.03 12.59
CA PRO A 121 -6.80 -16.26 12.31
C PRO A 121 -5.97 -17.51 12.63
N TYR A 122 -4.65 -17.39 12.53
CA TYR A 122 -3.68 -18.41 12.93
C TYR A 122 -2.41 -17.74 13.48
N ARG A 123 -1.58 -18.54 14.16
CA ARG A 123 -0.30 -18.12 14.75
C ARG A 123 0.82 -19.06 14.33
N VAL A 124 2.06 -18.58 14.44
CA VAL A 124 3.25 -19.42 14.28
C VAL A 124 3.18 -20.58 15.28
N GLY A 125 3.43 -21.80 14.78
CA GLY A 125 3.32 -23.05 15.54
C GLY A 125 1.94 -23.72 15.49
N GLU A 126 0.89 -23.05 15.00
CA GLU A 126 -0.41 -23.68 14.81
C GLU A 126 -0.44 -24.50 13.52
N ARG A 127 -1.14 -25.64 13.55
CA ARG A 127 -1.42 -26.43 12.36
C ARG A 127 -2.67 -25.90 11.68
N ILE A 128 -2.54 -25.52 10.42
CA ILE A 128 -3.63 -25.02 9.59
C ILE A 128 -3.75 -25.82 8.31
N VAL A 129 -4.95 -25.82 7.74
CA VAL A 129 -5.22 -26.31 6.39
C VAL A 129 -5.82 -25.17 5.61
N THR A 130 -5.18 -24.86 4.49
CA THR A 130 -5.68 -23.94 3.48
C THR A 130 -6.19 -24.76 2.30
N LYS A 131 -6.71 -24.09 1.27
CA LYS A 131 -7.26 -24.73 0.08
C LYS A 131 -6.30 -25.76 -0.56
N ASP A 132 -5.02 -25.44 -0.65
CA ASP A 132 -4.04 -26.24 -1.39
C ASP A 132 -2.99 -26.92 -0.48
N TYR A 133 -2.76 -26.40 0.73
CA TYR A 133 -1.68 -26.85 1.60
C TYR A 133 -2.14 -27.04 3.05
N GLY A 134 -1.68 -28.14 3.67
CA GLY A 134 -1.94 -28.45 5.08
C GLY A 134 -0.64 -28.70 5.85
N GLY A 135 -0.45 -27.99 6.95
CA GLY A 135 0.82 -28.03 7.68
C GLY A 135 0.90 -27.12 8.90
N VAL A 136 2.08 -27.03 9.49
CA VAL A 136 2.38 -26.16 10.64
C VAL A 136 2.95 -24.84 10.14
N VAL A 137 2.45 -23.72 10.66
CA VAL A 137 2.98 -22.39 10.33
C VAL A 137 4.35 -22.21 10.98
N GLU A 138 5.40 -22.03 10.18
CA GLU A 138 6.77 -21.79 10.67
C GLU A 138 7.06 -20.31 10.86
N GLU A 139 6.62 -19.47 9.93
CA GLU A 139 6.92 -18.04 9.93
C GLU A 139 5.80 -17.26 9.24
N ILE A 140 5.43 -16.11 9.80
CA ILE A 140 4.56 -15.12 9.16
C ILE A 140 5.43 -13.92 8.80
N GLY A 141 5.83 -13.82 7.54
CA GLY A 141 6.62 -12.71 7.03
C GLY A 141 5.76 -11.51 6.61
N LEU A 142 6.42 -10.44 6.15
CA LEU A 142 5.75 -9.21 5.70
C LEU A 142 4.92 -9.40 4.41
N ARG A 143 5.28 -10.36 3.55
CA ARG A 143 4.62 -10.61 2.25
C ARG A 143 4.00 -12.00 2.16
N SER A 144 4.54 -12.96 2.88
CA SER A 144 4.20 -14.38 2.72
C SER A 144 4.28 -15.12 4.04
N THR A 145 3.47 -16.16 4.16
CA THR A 145 3.48 -17.10 5.28
C THR A 145 4.13 -18.40 4.84
N ARG A 146 5.02 -18.95 5.66
CA ARG A 146 5.70 -20.22 5.41
C ARG A 146 5.03 -21.33 6.22
N ILE A 147 4.65 -22.40 5.54
CA ILE A 147 3.98 -23.55 6.13
C ILE A 147 4.81 -24.81 5.84
N ARG A 148 5.12 -25.59 6.90
CA ARG A 148 5.72 -26.91 6.77
C ARG A 148 4.64 -27.96 6.58
N LEU A 149 4.60 -28.57 5.40
CA LEU A 149 3.70 -29.67 5.10
C LEU A 149 4.05 -30.90 5.93
N LEU A 150 3.07 -31.80 6.10
CA LEU A 150 3.27 -33.11 6.74
C LEU A 150 4.27 -33.99 5.98
N THR A 151 4.48 -33.72 4.69
CA THR A 151 5.49 -34.38 3.86
C THR A 151 6.92 -33.86 4.10
N GLY A 152 7.08 -32.84 4.95
CA GLY A 152 8.37 -32.21 5.23
C GLY A 152 8.75 -31.04 4.32
N HIS A 153 8.00 -30.76 3.25
CA HIS A 153 8.26 -29.63 2.35
C HIS A 153 7.81 -28.29 2.97
N GLN A 154 8.49 -27.20 2.63
CA GLN A 154 8.07 -25.85 3.01
C GLN A 154 7.31 -25.20 1.84
N ALA A 155 6.02 -24.91 2.04
CA ALA A 155 5.25 -24.08 1.12
C ALA A 155 5.33 -22.61 1.56
N THR A 156 5.54 -21.71 0.60
CA THR A 156 5.49 -20.26 0.83
C THR A 156 4.27 -19.72 0.11
N ILE A 157 3.35 -19.14 0.86
CA ILE A 157 2.06 -18.66 0.34
C ILE A 157 1.99 -17.14 0.53
N PRO A 158 1.63 -16.36 -0.51
CA PRO A 158 1.40 -14.93 -0.38
C PRO A 158 0.34 -14.64 0.69
N ASN A 159 0.56 -13.58 1.48
CA ASN A 159 -0.36 -13.20 2.54
C ASN A 159 -1.71 -12.72 1.97
N GLU A 160 -1.74 -12.21 0.74
CA GLU A 160 -2.99 -11.87 0.05
C GLU A 160 -3.87 -13.10 -0.22
N ASP A 161 -3.25 -14.23 -0.60
CA ASP A 161 -3.98 -15.48 -0.86
C ASP A 161 -4.46 -16.08 0.45
N MET A 162 -3.60 -16.09 1.48
CA MET A 162 -3.97 -16.55 2.82
C MET A 162 -5.14 -15.76 3.40
N ALA A 163 -5.17 -14.44 3.23
CA ALA A 163 -6.24 -13.59 3.73
C ALA A 163 -7.57 -13.76 2.95
N ARG A 164 -7.52 -14.29 1.72
CA ARG A 164 -8.70 -14.52 0.87
C ARG A 164 -9.22 -15.96 0.94
N SER A 165 -8.37 -16.91 1.30
CA SER A 165 -8.71 -18.33 1.37
C SER A 165 -9.40 -18.69 2.68
N ASP A 166 -10.27 -19.69 2.63
CA ASP A 166 -10.78 -20.34 3.85
C ASP A 166 -9.63 -21.06 4.56
N ILE A 167 -9.49 -20.81 5.87
CA ILE A 167 -8.43 -21.39 6.70
C ILE A 167 -9.07 -22.21 7.81
N GLU A 168 -8.82 -23.51 7.80
CA GLU A 168 -9.19 -24.40 8.89
C GLU A 168 -8.04 -24.48 9.90
N ASN A 169 -8.27 -23.98 11.11
CA ASN A 169 -7.27 -24.03 12.19
C ASN A 169 -7.43 -25.30 13.02
N ILE A 170 -6.65 -26.33 12.69
CA ILE A 170 -6.61 -27.60 13.42
C ILE A 170 -6.00 -27.41 14.81
N GLY A 171 -5.04 -26.48 14.96
CA GLY A 171 -4.36 -26.21 16.22
C GLY A 171 -5.28 -25.73 17.34
N ARG A 172 -6.40 -25.08 17.01
CA ARG A 172 -7.37 -24.53 17.98
C ARG A 172 -8.53 -25.46 18.33
N ARG A 173 -8.56 -26.68 17.79
CA ARG A 173 -9.64 -27.64 18.10
C ARG A 173 -9.55 -28.10 19.55
N HIS A 174 -10.64 -28.00 20.31
CA HIS A 174 -10.72 -28.51 21.68
C HIS A 174 -10.87 -30.04 21.73
N TYR A 175 -11.64 -30.60 20.79
CA TYR A 175 -11.96 -32.02 20.74
C TYR A 175 -11.81 -32.55 19.32
N ILE A 176 -11.55 -33.86 19.19
CA ILE A 176 -11.46 -34.53 17.89
C ILE A 176 -12.66 -35.46 17.77
N ARG A 177 -13.55 -35.19 16.82
CA ARG A 177 -14.61 -36.14 16.46
C ARG A 177 -13.97 -37.30 15.69
N ARG A 178 -14.05 -38.51 16.24
CA ARG A 178 -13.70 -39.74 15.53
C ARG A 178 -14.99 -40.39 15.05
N CYS A 179 -15.15 -40.53 13.74
CA CYS A 179 -16.20 -41.33 13.13
C CYS A 179 -15.53 -42.56 12.52
N THR A 180 -15.87 -43.73 13.03
CA THR A 180 -15.40 -45.00 12.50
C THR A 180 -16.63 -45.79 12.08
N ASN A 181 -16.63 -46.25 10.83
CA ASN A 181 -17.62 -47.22 10.36
C ASN A 181 -17.10 -48.60 10.73
N VAL A 182 -17.84 -49.32 11.57
CA VAL A 182 -17.54 -50.71 11.91
C VAL A 182 -18.35 -51.58 10.96
N ALA A 183 -17.67 -52.32 10.08
CA ALA A 183 -18.32 -53.29 9.22
C ALA A 183 -18.63 -54.55 10.03
N LEU A 184 -19.91 -54.92 10.09
CA LEU A 184 -20.39 -56.11 10.78
C LEU A 184 -20.80 -57.16 9.74
N GLU A 185 -20.60 -58.43 10.06
CA GLU A 185 -21.12 -59.51 9.23
C GLU A 185 -22.65 -59.50 9.30
N HIS A 186 -23.33 -59.77 8.18
CA HIS A 186 -24.80 -59.68 8.09
C HIS A 186 -25.53 -60.60 9.09
N ASN A 187 -24.86 -61.68 9.53
CA ASN A 187 -25.39 -62.61 10.52
C ASN A 187 -25.08 -62.22 11.97
N THR A 188 -24.49 -61.04 12.23
CA THR A 188 -24.21 -60.60 13.60
C THR A 188 -25.53 -60.28 14.31
N PRO A 189 -25.91 -61.01 15.38
CA PRO A 189 -27.15 -60.74 16.09
C PRO A 189 -27.07 -59.37 16.80
N PRO A 190 -28.19 -58.62 16.91
CA PRO A 190 -28.20 -57.26 17.47
C PRO A 190 -27.63 -57.15 18.89
N GLU A 191 -27.70 -58.23 19.67
CA GLU A 191 -27.21 -58.30 21.05
C GLU A 191 -25.68 -58.28 21.16
N LYS A 192 -24.97 -58.53 20.05
CA LYS A 192 -23.50 -58.57 19.99
C LYS A 192 -22.88 -57.32 19.35
N VAL A 193 -23.69 -56.32 19.00
CA VAL A 193 -23.30 -55.03 18.40
C VAL A 193 -23.22 -53.96 19.48
#